data_AF-A0A9E0H7D3-F1
#
_entry.id   AF-A0A9E0H7D3-F1
#
_cell.length_a   1.000
_cell.length_b   1.000
_cell.length_c   1.000
_cell.angle_alpha   90.00
_cell.angle_beta   90.00
_cell.angle_gamma   90.00
#
_symmetry.space_group_name_H-M   'P 1'
#
loop_
_entity.id
_entity.type
_entity.pdbx_description
1 polymer ?
#
loop_
_entity_poly.entity_id
_entity_poly.type
_entity_poly.pdbx_seq_one_letter_code
_entity_poly.pdbx_strand_id
1 'polypeptide(L)'
;MKSEPDAFGIDDLVRVKVEPWTGVRNYQARNFMRDQMRVGDRVLFYHSNATPPGVAGLARVARTGVVDATQFDPASPYYDPASRPDEPRWICVDVELERKLPRLVALDELRASPALAGMLVLARGQRLSVQPVEAAHYKAIVAMAGRAPVAAASAPAAKRGRSSAR
;
A
#
# COMPACT_ATOMS: atom_id res chain seq x y z
N MET A 1 -2.26 0.84 2.21
CA MET A 1 -1.64 1.85 1.32
C MET A 1 -0.27 1.33 0.90
N LYS A 2 0.07 1.43 -0.39
CA LYS A 2 1.33 0.90 -0.95
C LYS A 2 2.38 2.01 -1.02
N SER A 3 3.60 1.68 -0.61
CA SER A 3 4.78 2.53 -0.74
C SER A 3 5.99 1.69 -1.11
N GLU A 4 6.90 2.23 -1.90
CA GLU A 4 8.18 1.58 -2.20
C GLU A 4 9.14 1.82 -1.03
N PRO A 5 9.71 0.77 -0.41
CA PRO A 5 10.49 0.92 0.81
C PRO A 5 11.77 1.73 0.63
N ASP A 6 12.32 1.79 -0.58
CA ASP A 6 13.52 2.59 -0.88
C ASP A 6 13.21 4.09 -1.00
N ALA A 7 11.94 4.46 -1.25
CA ALA A 7 11.49 5.85 -1.29
C ALA A 7 10.89 6.29 0.04
N PHE A 8 9.96 5.49 0.60
CA PHE A 8 9.36 5.71 1.91
C PHE A 8 8.86 4.38 2.49
N GLY A 9 9.69 3.71 3.27
CA GLY A 9 9.41 2.48 3.99
C GLY A 9 8.73 2.68 5.34
N ILE A 10 8.46 1.56 6.02
CA ILE A 10 7.81 1.59 7.34
C ILE A 10 8.75 2.18 8.38
N ASP A 11 10.06 1.96 8.23
CA ASP A 11 11.08 2.50 9.13
C ASP A 11 11.20 4.02 9.01
N ASP A 12 10.86 4.60 7.87
CA ASP A 12 10.77 6.05 7.71
C ASP A 12 9.58 6.59 8.49
N LEU A 13 8.40 5.98 8.36
CA LEU A 13 7.23 6.32 9.16
C LEU A 13 7.46 6.10 10.67
N VAL A 14 8.27 5.10 11.05
CA VAL A 14 8.69 4.90 12.46
C VAL A 14 9.49 6.10 12.97
N ARG A 15 10.33 6.71 12.13
CA ARG A 15 11.12 7.90 12.50
C ARG A 15 10.26 9.17 12.55
N VAL A 16 9.49 9.44 11.50
CA VAL A 16 8.72 10.70 11.37
C VAL A 16 7.39 10.71 12.13
N LYS A 17 6.88 9.54 12.53
CA LYS A 17 5.63 9.30 13.27
C LYS A 17 4.35 9.61 12.49
N VAL A 18 4.28 10.73 11.80
CA VAL A 18 3.15 11.17 10.98
C VAL A 18 3.68 11.71 9.66
N GLU A 19 3.07 11.28 8.54
CA GLU A 19 3.48 11.74 7.20
C GLU A 19 2.23 11.96 6.33
N PRO A 20 2.15 13.07 5.56
CA PRO A 20 1.14 13.21 4.50
C PRO A 20 1.36 12.15 3.41
N TRP A 21 0.30 11.44 3.03
CA TRP A 21 0.38 10.39 2.01
C TRP A 21 0.34 10.96 0.58
N THR A 22 1.37 11.72 0.23
CA THR A 22 1.48 12.45 -1.05
C THR A 22 1.78 11.55 -2.25
N GLY A 23 1.77 12.13 -3.45
CA GLY A 23 2.22 11.48 -4.68
C GLY A 23 1.20 10.52 -5.33
N VAL A 24 0.00 10.39 -4.77
CA VAL A 24 -1.09 9.63 -5.39
C VAL A 24 -1.64 10.42 -6.59
N ARG A 25 -1.48 9.87 -7.80
CA ARG A 25 -1.95 10.46 -9.07
C ARG A 25 -2.99 9.60 -9.80
N ASN A 26 -3.71 8.77 -9.05
CA ASN A 26 -4.83 7.98 -9.56
C ASN A 26 -6.15 8.47 -8.93
N TYR A 27 -7.13 8.82 -9.75
CA TYR A 27 -8.40 9.37 -9.30
C TYR A 27 -9.16 8.46 -8.34
N GLN A 28 -9.19 7.16 -8.59
CA GLN A 28 -9.89 6.21 -7.72
C GLN A 28 -9.18 6.08 -6.36
N ALA A 29 -7.85 5.98 -6.36
CA ALA A 29 -7.05 5.97 -5.14
C ALA A 29 -7.22 7.27 -4.33
N ARG A 30 -7.24 8.42 -5.00
CA ARG A 30 -7.56 9.72 -4.40
C ARG A 30 -8.96 9.71 -3.78
N ASN A 31 -9.97 9.24 -4.51
CA ASN A 31 -11.34 9.23 -4.03
C ASN A 31 -11.51 8.33 -2.79
N PHE A 32 -10.80 7.20 -2.69
CA PHE A 32 -10.78 6.41 -1.45
C PHE A 32 -10.28 7.24 -0.26
N MET A 33 -9.19 7.98 -0.43
CA MET A 33 -8.65 8.84 0.64
C MET A 33 -9.58 10.01 0.97
N ARG A 34 -10.08 10.71 -0.05
CA ARG A 34 -10.88 11.93 0.10
C ARG A 34 -12.28 11.64 0.63
N ASP A 35 -12.95 10.63 0.08
CA ASP A 35 -14.39 10.44 0.27
C ASP A 35 -14.69 9.40 1.36
N GLN A 36 -13.86 8.35 1.44
CA GLN A 36 -14.17 7.17 2.25
C GLN A 36 -13.38 7.09 3.56
N MET A 37 -12.12 7.51 3.59
CA MET A 37 -11.34 7.49 4.82
C MET A 37 -11.87 8.47 5.86
N ARG A 38 -11.73 8.09 7.13
CA ARG A 38 -12.03 8.89 8.31
C ARG A 38 -10.84 8.85 9.27
N VAL A 39 -10.70 9.89 10.09
CA VAL A 39 -9.70 9.91 11.16
C VAL A 39 -9.90 8.70 12.08
N GLY A 40 -8.82 7.98 12.36
CA GLY A 40 -8.83 6.75 13.14
C GLY A 40 -8.92 5.46 12.31
N ASP A 41 -9.22 5.54 11.01
CA ASP A 41 -9.25 4.36 10.15
C ASP A 41 -7.89 3.66 10.11
N ARG A 42 -7.92 2.33 10.16
CA ARG A 42 -6.71 1.48 10.17
C ARG A 42 -6.15 1.32 8.76
N VAL A 43 -4.82 1.30 8.68
CA VAL A 43 -4.07 1.18 7.43
C VAL A 43 -3.10 0.02 7.52
N LEU A 44 -3.12 -0.85 6.52
CA LEU A 44 -2.02 -1.78 6.25
C LEU A 44 -0.96 -1.05 5.42
N PHE A 45 0.24 -0.88 5.98
CA PHE A 45 1.39 -0.30 5.27
C PHE A 45 2.07 -1.38 4.44
N TYR A 46 1.93 -1.30 3.13
CA TYR A 46 2.38 -2.33 2.19
C TYR A 46 3.64 -1.86 1.44
N HIS A 47 4.71 -2.64 1.51
CA HIS A 47 5.91 -2.46 0.69
C HIS A 47 5.68 -3.02 -0.71
N SER A 48 5.54 -2.13 -1.68
CA SER A 48 5.46 -2.44 -3.11
C SER A 48 6.82 -2.33 -3.79
N ASN A 49 6.94 -2.91 -4.99
CA ASN A 49 8.19 -2.89 -5.78
C ASN A 49 9.42 -3.35 -4.96
N ALA A 50 9.23 -4.32 -4.08
CA ALA A 50 10.22 -4.80 -3.13
C ALA A 50 10.39 -6.31 -3.26
N THR A 51 11.50 -6.85 -2.76
CA THR A 51 11.78 -8.29 -2.75
C THR A 51 12.06 -8.78 -1.33
N PRO A 52 11.12 -9.51 -0.69
CA PRO A 52 9.72 -9.73 -1.11
C PRO A 52 8.82 -8.50 -0.87
N PRO A 53 7.73 -8.33 -1.64
CA PRO A 53 6.71 -7.33 -1.33
C PRO A 53 5.75 -7.87 -0.26
N GLY A 54 5.11 -6.99 0.51
CA GLY A 54 4.21 -7.45 1.58
C GLY A 54 3.78 -6.36 2.55
N VAL A 55 3.04 -6.74 3.59
CA VAL A 55 2.61 -5.82 4.66
C VAL A 55 3.70 -5.75 5.72
N ALA A 56 4.24 -4.55 5.95
CA ALA A 56 5.38 -4.31 6.84
C ALA A 56 4.99 -3.64 8.16
N GLY A 57 3.83 -3.00 8.22
CA GLY A 57 3.41 -2.23 9.37
C GLY A 57 1.93 -1.91 9.39
N LEU A 58 1.50 -1.37 10.53
CA LEU A 58 0.17 -0.83 10.75
C LEU A 58 0.30 0.67 10.98
N ALA A 59 -0.66 1.40 10.43
CA ALA A 59 -0.79 2.82 10.62
C ALA A 59 -2.28 3.17 10.79
N ARG A 60 -2.56 4.44 11.09
CA ARG A 60 -3.91 4.98 11.17
C ARG A 60 -4.00 6.32 10.45
N VAL A 61 -5.20 6.67 9.97
CA VAL A 61 -5.46 8.00 9.43
C VAL A 61 -5.48 9.02 10.57
N ALA A 62 -4.58 10.00 10.54
CA ALA A 62 -4.48 11.06 11.54
C ALA A 62 -5.25 12.33 11.13
N ARG A 63 -5.26 12.65 9.83
CA ARG A 63 -5.99 13.79 9.28
C ARG A 63 -6.53 13.47 7.89
N THR A 64 -7.70 13.99 7.57
CA THR A 64 -8.35 13.88 6.25
C THR A 64 -8.40 15.22 5.54
N GLY A 65 -8.60 15.21 4.22
CA GLY A 65 -8.75 16.44 3.44
C GLY A 65 -7.45 17.22 3.26
N VAL A 66 -6.30 16.54 3.33
CA VAL A 66 -4.98 17.17 3.23
C VAL A 66 -4.70 17.47 1.77
N VAL A 67 -4.39 18.72 1.45
CA VAL A 67 -3.94 19.08 0.09
C VAL A 67 -2.53 18.54 -0.11
N ASP A 68 -2.32 17.77 -1.17
CA ASP A 68 -0.99 17.29 -1.54
C ASP A 68 -0.17 18.44 -2.13
N ALA A 69 0.66 19.11 -1.31
CA ALA A 69 1.44 20.27 -1.73
C ALA A 69 2.39 19.97 -2.91
N THR A 70 2.81 18.70 -3.09
CA THR A 70 3.70 18.28 -4.17
C THR A 70 3.10 18.49 -5.56
N GLN A 71 1.77 18.60 -5.65
CA GLN A 71 1.10 18.86 -6.93
C GLN A 71 1.38 20.25 -7.50
N PHE A 72 1.84 21.21 -6.68
CA PHE A 72 2.08 22.59 -7.09
C PHE A 72 3.56 22.92 -7.31
N ASP A 73 4.47 22.02 -6.93
CA ASP A 73 5.92 22.22 -7.05
C ASP A 73 6.44 21.69 -8.39
N PRO A 74 6.90 22.53 -9.33
CA PRO A 74 7.42 22.09 -10.63
C PRO A 74 8.66 21.18 -10.55
N ALA A 75 9.38 21.18 -9.41
CA ALA A 75 10.51 20.28 -9.19
C ALA A 75 10.08 18.89 -8.68
N SER A 76 8.83 18.76 -8.24
CA SER A 76 8.32 17.49 -7.75
C SER A 76 8.05 16.51 -8.90
N PRO A 77 8.38 15.21 -8.74
CA PRO A 77 7.94 14.18 -9.69
C PRO A 77 6.41 14.03 -9.75
N TYR A 78 5.69 14.65 -8.82
CA TYR A 78 4.24 14.60 -8.73
C TYR A 78 3.57 15.94 -9.09
N TYR A 79 4.30 16.88 -9.69
CA TYR A 79 3.74 18.13 -10.19
C TYR A 79 2.54 17.88 -11.13
N ASP A 80 1.47 18.64 -10.97
CA ASP A 80 0.34 18.66 -11.89
C ASP A 80 0.09 20.10 -12.36
N PRO A 81 0.53 20.48 -13.57
CA PRO A 81 0.40 21.85 -14.07
C PRO A 81 -1.06 22.31 -14.25
N ALA A 82 -2.00 21.37 -14.22
CA ALA A 82 -3.42 21.67 -14.36
C ALA A 82 -4.15 21.69 -13.00
N SER A 83 -3.46 21.43 -11.89
CA SER A 83 -3.97 21.63 -10.53
C SER A 83 -3.74 23.07 -10.07
N ARG A 84 -4.77 23.69 -9.48
CA ARG A 84 -4.73 25.08 -9.06
C ARG A 84 -4.82 25.18 -7.54
N PRO A 85 -4.14 26.12 -6.86
CA PRO A 85 -4.21 26.26 -5.40
C PRO A 85 -5.62 26.48 -4.85
N ASP A 86 -6.49 27.14 -5.60
CA ASP A 86 -7.90 27.39 -5.23
C ASP A 86 -8.83 26.19 -5.55
N GLU A 87 -8.38 25.26 -6.37
CA GLU A 87 -9.11 24.04 -6.73
C GLU A 87 -8.14 22.83 -6.83
N PRO A 88 -7.58 22.38 -5.69
CA PRO A 88 -6.59 21.30 -5.68
C PRO A 88 -7.19 19.98 -6.17
N ARG A 89 -6.58 19.40 -7.22
CA ARG A 89 -6.99 18.11 -7.77
C ARG A 89 -6.65 16.95 -6.85
N TRP A 90 -5.52 17.03 -6.15
CA TRP A 90 -4.96 15.93 -5.37
C TRP A 90 -5.10 16.20 -3.88
N ILE A 91 -5.92 15.37 -3.25
CA ILE A 91 -6.18 15.37 -1.82
C ILE A 91 -5.73 14.02 -1.28
N CYS A 92 -5.05 14.04 -0.15
CA CYS A 92 -4.58 12.88 0.58
C CYS A 92 -5.01 12.94 2.06
N VAL A 93 -4.40 12.07 2.85
CA VAL A 93 -4.57 11.98 4.30
C VAL A 93 -3.20 12.06 4.96
N ASP A 94 -3.13 12.50 6.21
CA ASP A 94 -1.96 12.24 7.04
C ASP A 94 -2.09 10.85 7.65
N VAL A 95 -1.00 10.08 7.60
CA VAL A 95 -0.92 8.72 8.14
C VAL A 95 0.03 8.72 9.32
N GLU A 96 -0.44 8.21 10.45
CA GLU A 96 0.34 8.07 11.68
C GLU A 96 0.71 6.61 11.93
N LEU A 97 1.95 6.39 12.34
CA LEU A 97 2.44 5.10 12.78
C LEU A 97 1.57 4.55 13.91
N GLU A 98 1.06 3.33 13.75
CA GLU A 98 0.51 2.57 14.87
C GLU A 98 1.59 1.65 15.44
N ARG A 99 2.17 0.79 14.58
CA ARG A 99 3.34 -0.04 14.91
C ARG A 99 3.94 -0.68 13.67
N LYS A 100 5.24 -0.96 13.71
CA LYS A 100 5.86 -1.92 12.78
C LYS A 100 5.40 -3.33 13.13
N LEU A 101 5.16 -4.17 12.12
CA LEU A 101 4.86 -5.58 12.36
C LEU A 101 6.14 -6.31 12.78
N PRO A 102 6.05 -7.36 13.62
CA PRO A 102 7.23 -8.12 14.06
C PRO A 102 7.95 -8.83 12.92
N ARG A 103 7.26 -9.03 11.79
CA ARG A 103 7.81 -9.49 10.52
C ARG A 103 7.00 -8.93 9.36
N LEU A 104 7.59 -8.95 8.16
CA LEU A 104 6.85 -8.75 6.92
C LEU A 104 5.89 -9.94 6.72
N VAL A 105 4.64 -9.66 6.36
CA VAL A 105 3.71 -10.66 5.81
C VAL A 105 3.82 -10.59 4.29
N ALA A 106 4.56 -11.53 3.70
CA ALA A 106 4.91 -11.49 2.28
C ALA A 106 3.70 -11.74 1.38
N LEU A 107 3.70 -11.18 0.18
CA LEU A 107 2.63 -11.33 -0.81
C LEU A 107 2.29 -12.79 -1.11
N ASP A 108 3.28 -13.68 -1.13
CA ASP A 108 3.04 -15.10 -1.37
C ASP A 108 2.32 -15.78 -0.19
N GLU A 109 2.59 -15.37 1.04
CA GLU A 109 1.79 -15.80 2.21
C GLU A 109 0.36 -15.27 2.12
N LEU A 110 0.18 -14.02 1.68
CA LEU A 110 -1.14 -13.43 1.50
C LEU A 110 -1.95 -14.23 0.45
N ARG A 111 -1.31 -14.59 -0.68
CA ARG A 111 -1.93 -15.39 -1.75
C ARG A 111 -2.27 -16.81 -1.31
N ALA A 112 -1.46 -17.40 -0.46
CA ALA A 112 -1.67 -18.76 0.05
C ALA A 112 -2.79 -18.84 1.09
N SER A 113 -3.26 -17.72 1.63
CA SER A 113 -4.25 -17.68 2.71
C SER A 113 -5.69 -17.69 2.18
N PRO A 114 -6.49 -18.75 2.45
CA PRO A 114 -7.91 -18.77 2.08
C PRO A 114 -8.72 -17.67 2.78
N ALA A 115 -8.28 -17.23 3.96
CA ALA A 115 -8.92 -16.14 4.70
C ALA A 115 -8.84 -14.78 3.99
N LEU A 116 -7.99 -14.67 2.95
CA LEU A 116 -7.82 -13.46 2.14
C LEU A 116 -8.44 -13.59 0.74
N ALA A 117 -9.28 -14.61 0.52
CA ALA A 117 -10.04 -14.74 -0.71
C ALA A 117 -10.82 -13.45 -1.00
N GLY A 118 -10.74 -12.98 -2.25
CA GLY A 118 -11.40 -11.74 -2.68
C GLY A 118 -10.69 -10.43 -2.27
N MET A 119 -9.60 -10.48 -1.50
CA MET A 119 -8.88 -9.26 -1.12
C MET A 119 -8.33 -8.54 -2.35
N LEU A 120 -8.68 -7.26 -2.51
CA LEU A 120 -8.39 -6.48 -3.72
C LEU A 120 -6.92 -6.49 -4.13
N VAL A 121 -5.98 -6.45 -3.16
CA VAL A 121 -4.54 -6.43 -3.44
C VAL A 121 -4.05 -7.71 -4.14
N LEU A 122 -4.80 -8.81 -4.01
CA LEU A 122 -4.51 -10.11 -4.60
C LEU A 122 -5.19 -10.32 -5.95
N ALA A 123 -6.13 -9.43 -6.34
CA ALA A 123 -6.84 -9.54 -7.60
C ALA A 123 -5.89 -9.38 -8.80
N ARG A 124 -6.08 -10.22 -9.82
CA ARG A 124 -5.30 -10.17 -11.06
C ARG A 124 -5.46 -8.79 -11.72
N GLY A 125 -4.35 -8.15 -12.05
CA GLY A 125 -4.35 -6.85 -12.71
C GLY A 125 -4.62 -5.66 -11.79
N GLN A 126 -4.77 -5.86 -10.47
CA GLN A 126 -4.92 -4.73 -9.54
C GLN A 126 -3.67 -3.83 -9.57
N ARG A 127 -3.87 -2.53 -9.79
CA ARG A 127 -2.83 -1.50 -9.88
C ARG A 127 -3.00 -0.34 -8.91
N LEU A 128 -4.10 -0.29 -8.14
CA LEU A 128 -4.34 0.78 -7.18
C LEU A 128 -3.30 0.77 -6.04
N SER A 129 -2.81 1.96 -5.67
CA SER A 129 -1.89 2.20 -4.54
C SER A 129 -2.63 2.37 -3.21
N VAL A 130 -3.87 2.86 -3.26
CA VAL A 130 -4.80 2.95 -2.13
C VAL A 130 -6.04 2.13 -2.44
N GLN A 131 -6.45 1.29 -1.50
CA GLN A 131 -7.54 0.32 -1.66
C GLN A 131 -8.24 0.16 -0.33
N PRO A 132 -9.58 -0.02 -0.31
CA PRO A 132 -10.27 -0.46 0.89
C PRO A 132 -9.87 -1.90 1.25
N VAL A 133 -9.94 -2.21 2.54
CA VAL A 133 -9.68 -3.55 3.08
C VAL A 133 -10.83 -3.91 4.00
N GLU A 134 -11.43 -5.08 3.81
CA GLU A 134 -12.47 -5.56 4.70
C GLU A 134 -11.91 -5.85 6.09
N ALA A 135 -12.72 -5.64 7.13
CA ALA A 135 -12.29 -5.87 8.51
C ALA A 135 -11.80 -7.30 8.76
N ALA A 136 -12.38 -8.29 8.06
CA ALA A 136 -11.95 -9.69 8.14
C ALA A 136 -10.53 -9.89 7.58
N HIS A 137 -10.24 -9.33 6.40
CA HIS A 137 -8.91 -9.38 5.78
C HIS A 137 -7.86 -8.67 6.64
N TYR A 138 -8.20 -7.49 7.19
CA TYR A 138 -7.30 -6.77 8.10
C TYR A 138 -6.93 -7.62 9.31
N LYS A 139 -7.92 -8.19 10.01
CA LYS A 139 -7.71 -9.06 11.18
C LYS A 139 -6.85 -10.28 10.84
N ALA A 140 -7.10 -10.91 9.70
CA ALA A 140 -6.34 -12.07 9.23
C ALA A 140 -4.85 -11.72 9.03
N ILE A 141 -4.55 -10.59 8.37
CA ILE A 141 -3.16 -10.15 8.14
C ILE A 141 -2.45 -9.81 9.46
N VAL A 142 -3.12 -9.13 10.37
CA VAL A 142 -2.55 -8.83 11.71
C VAL A 142 -2.24 -10.12 12.46
N ALA A 143 -3.12 -11.12 12.40
CA ALA A 143 -2.89 -12.43 13.03
C ALA A 143 -1.74 -13.20 12.35
N MET A 144 -1.61 -13.14 11.02
CA MET A 144 -0.50 -13.77 10.28
C MET A 144 0.85 -13.20 10.70
N ALA A 145 0.94 -11.89 10.91
CA ALA A 145 2.17 -11.23 11.35
C ALA A 145 2.66 -11.74 12.70
N GLY A 146 1.76 -12.16 13.59
CA GLY A 146 2.11 -12.72 14.91
C GLY A 146 2.54 -14.19 14.91
N ARG A 147 2.58 -14.86 13.75
CA ARG A 147 2.93 -16.28 13.61
C ARG A 147 4.24 -16.43 12.83
N ALA A 148 4.92 -17.56 12.98
CA ALA A 148 6.05 -17.90 12.12
C ALA A 148 5.62 -17.92 10.63
N PRO A 149 6.50 -17.57 9.68
CA PRO A 149 6.19 -17.65 8.25
C PRO A 149 5.76 -19.05 7.88
N VAL A 150 4.69 -19.17 7.09
CA VAL A 150 4.38 -20.46 6.44
C VAL A 150 5.36 -20.60 5.30
N ALA A 151 6.13 -21.69 5.27
CA ALA A 151 7.04 -21.97 4.16
C ALA A 151 6.26 -21.87 2.84
N ALA A 152 6.75 -21.05 1.91
CA ALA A 152 6.13 -20.92 0.61
C ALA A 152 6.05 -22.32 -0.02
N ALA A 153 4.84 -22.77 -0.40
CA ALA A 153 4.71 -23.95 -1.23
C ALA A 153 5.52 -23.70 -2.49
N SER A 154 6.54 -24.53 -2.71
CA SER A 154 7.49 -24.44 -3.81
C SER A 154 6.73 -24.22 -5.12
N ALA A 155 6.93 -23.07 -5.76
CA ALA A 155 6.38 -22.86 -7.09
C ALA A 155 6.88 -23.98 -8.02
N PRO A 156 6.01 -24.65 -8.82
CA PRO A 156 6.49 -25.63 -9.76
C PRO A 156 7.42 -24.94 -10.75
N ALA A 157 8.62 -25.52 -10.93
CA ALA A 157 9.64 -25.03 -11.83
C ALA A 157 9.04 -24.73 -13.21
N ALA A 158 9.26 -23.51 -13.70
CA ALA A 158 8.86 -23.10 -15.04
C ALA A 158 9.37 -24.12 -16.07
N LYS A 159 8.44 -24.77 -16.79
CA LYS A 159 8.80 -25.63 -17.93
C LYS A 159 9.53 -24.76 -18.94
N ARG A 160 10.85 -24.97 -19.09
CA ARG A 160 11.65 -24.39 -20.17
C ARG A 160 11.00 -24.80 -21.50
N GLY A 161 10.44 -23.82 -22.21
CA GLY A 161 9.93 -24.00 -23.55
C GLY A 161 11.06 -24.53 -24.44
N ARG A 162 10.84 -25.70 -25.06
CA ARG A 162 11.70 -26.17 -26.14
C ARG A 162 11.48 -25.25 -27.33
N SER A 163 12.51 -24.47 -27.68
CA SER A 163 12.62 -23.80 -28.96
C SER A 163 12.69 -24.86 -30.06
N SER A 164 11.68 -24.93 -30.92
CA SER A 164 11.77 -25.62 -32.21
C SER A 164 12.09 -24.58 -33.27
N ALA A 165 13.33 -24.58 -33.75
CA ALA A 165 13.71 -23.97 -35.01
C ALA A 165 13.08 -24.76 -36.18
N ARG A 166 12.42 -24.04 -37.09
CA ARG A 166 12.32 -24.34 -38.52
C ARG A 166 12.26 -23.04 -39.29
#